data_AF-A0A268BQD4-F1
#
_entry.id   AF-A0A268BQD4-F1
#
_cell.length_a   1.000
_cell.length_b   1.000
_cell.length_c   1.000
_cell.angle_alpha   90.00
_cell.angle_beta   90.00
_cell.angle_gamma   90.00
#
_symmetry.space_group_name_H-M   'P 1'
#
loop_
_entity.id
_entity.type
_entity.pdbx_description
1 polymer ?
#
loop_
_entity_poly.entity_id
_entity_poly.type
_entity_poly.pdbx_seq_one_letter_code
_entity_poly.pdbx_strand_id
1 'polypeptide(L)' 'MTNFWISALFKSWATPAMVKKVYEYKDCSKDDLRTGVEQEMVQKEQYKYITGEDY' A
#
# COMPACT_ATOMS: atom_id res chain seq x y z
N MET A 1 9.64 4.48 -9.67
CA MET A 1 8.84 3.39 -10.25
C MET A 1 7.89 2.93 -9.16
N THR A 2 6.59 2.96 -9.38
CA THR A 2 5.61 2.63 -8.34
C THR A 2 5.58 1.11 -8.12
N ASN A 3 5.63 0.66 -6.87
CA ASN A 3 5.61 -0.76 -6.52
C ASN A 3 4.36 -1.46 -7.10
N PHE A 4 4.51 -2.72 -7.50
CA PHE A 4 3.46 -3.53 -8.11
C PHE A 4 2.19 -3.57 -7.24
N TRP A 5 2.34 -3.77 -5.93
CA TRP A 5 1.22 -3.92 -4.98
C TRP A 5 0.43 -2.63 -4.79
N ILE A 6 1.09 -1.49 -4.89
CA ILE A 6 0.46 -0.16 -4.87
C ILE A 6 -0.38 0.03 -6.13
N SER A 7 0.17 -0.33 -7.28
CA SER A 7 -0.56 -0.30 -8.55
C SER A 7 -1.74 -1.29 -8.56
N ALA A 8 -1.55 -2.48 -7.98
CA ALA A 8 -2.58 -3.49 -7.87
C ALA A 8 -3.72 -3.05 -6.93
N LEU A 9 -3.40 -2.38 -5.82
CA LEU A 9 -4.39 -1.84 -4.90
C LEU A 9 -5.23 -0.74 -5.59
N PHE A 10 -4.57 0.19 -6.28
CA PHE A 10 -5.24 1.27 -7.01
C PHE A 10 -6.16 0.73 -8.12
N LYS A 11 -5.71 -0.28 -8.86
CA LYS A 11 -6.49 -0.92 -9.92
C LYS A 11 -7.54 -1.92 -9.40
N SER A 12 -7.69 -2.04 -8.09
CA SER A 12 -8.57 -3.03 -7.44
C SER A 12 -8.27 -4.48 -7.83
N TRP A 13 -7.03 -4.78 -8.22
CA TRP A 13 -6.52 -6.14 -8.46
C TRP A 13 -6.10 -6.84 -7.17
N ALA A 14 -5.80 -6.05 -6.14
CA ALA A 14 -5.49 -6.52 -4.80
C ALA A 14 -6.36 -5.79 -3.77
N THR A 15 -6.57 -6.41 -2.61
CA THR A 15 -7.25 -5.80 -1.47
C THR A 15 -6.25 -5.27 -0.44
N PRO A 16 -6.62 -4.32 0.44
CA PRO A 16 -5.74 -3.85 1.51
C PRO A 16 -5.23 -5.00 2.41
N ALA A 17 -6.03 -6.04 2.63
CA ALA A 17 -5.63 -7.22 3.38
C ALA A 17 -4.55 -8.05 2.68
N MET A 18 -4.58 -8.14 1.35
CA MET A 18 -3.51 -8.76 0.57
C MET A 18 -2.23 -7.93 0.65
N VAL A 19 -2.36 -6.60 0.49
CA VAL A 19 -1.22 -5.67 0.57
C VAL A 19 -0.57 -5.68 1.96
N LYS A 20 -1.37 -5.85 3.02
CA LYS A 20 -0.87 -6.04 4.38
C LYS A 20 0.02 -7.27 4.54
N LYS A 21 -0.40 -8.42 4.00
CA LYS A 21 0.41 -9.64 4.04
C LYS A 21 1.73 -9.46 3.31
N VAL A 22 1.72 -8.86 2.12
CA VAL A 22 2.95 -8.67 1.33
C VAL A 22 3.87 -7.59 1.92
N TYR A 23 3.31 -6.62 2.64
CA TYR A 23 4.06 -5.70 3.50
C TYR A 23 4.78 -6.46 4.62
N GLU A 24 4.12 -7.42 5.28
CA GLU A 24 4.76 -8.31 6.28
C GLU A 24 5.87 -9.17 5.67
N TYR A 25 5.71 -9.60 4.41
CA TYR A 25 6.74 -10.32 3.64
C TYR A 25 7.83 -9.42 3.03
N LYS A 26 7.80 -8.10 3.28
CA LYS A 26 8.75 -7.10 2.76
C LYS A 26 8.79 -6.98 1.23
N ASP A 27 7.74 -7.42 0.55
CA ASP A 27 7.55 -7.26 -0.90
C ASP A 27 6.91 -5.90 -1.26
N CYS A 28 6.42 -5.20 -0.23
CA CYS A 28 6.03 -3.80 -0.27
C CYS A 28 6.65 -3.09 0.93
N SER A 29 7.33 -1.97 0.69
CA SER A 29 7.94 -1.17 1.76
C SER A 29 6.98 -0.09 2.25
N LYS A 30 7.29 0.49 3.42
CA LYS A 30 6.56 1.64 3.93
C LYS A 30 6.66 2.83 2.98
N ASP A 31 7.86 3.10 2.43
CA ASP A 31 8.05 4.20 1.47
C ASP A 31 7.27 4.01 0.17
N ASP A 32 7.08 2.77 -0.29
CA ASP A 32 6.19 2.47 -1.42
C ASP A 32 4.75 2.86 -1.11
N LEU A 33 4.26 2.52 0.09
CA LEU A 33 2.92 2.90 0.55
C LEU A 33 2.82 4.41 0.69
N ARG A 34 3.84 5.09 1.20
CA ARG A 34 3.84 6.56 1.34
C ARG A 34 3.80 7.24 -0.02
N THR A 35 4.62 6.79 -0.96
CA THR A 35 4.61 7.24 -2.36
C THR A 35 3.25 7.00 -3.00
N GLY A 36 2.61 5.86 -2.69
CA GLY A 36 1.25 5.56 -3.13
C GLY A 36 0.21 6.53 -2.60
N VAL A 37 0.35 7.00 -1.35
CA VAL A 37 -0.55 8.04 -0.80
C VAL A 37 -0.27 9.41 -1.44
N GLU A 38 0.99 9.79 -1.65
CA GLU A 38 1.36 11.04 -2.33
C GLU A 38 0.84 11.11 -3.77
N GLN A 39 0.76 9.96 -4.44
CA GLN A 39 0.23 9.83 -5.80
C GLN A 39 -1.29 9.61 -5.84
N GLU A 40 -1.99 9.73 -4.71
CA GLU A 40 -3.44 9.48 -4.60
C GLU A 40 -3.87 8.07 -5.02
N MET A 41 -2.94 7.11 -5.02
CA MET A 41 -3.15 5.71 -5.35
C MET A 41 -3.55 4.85 -4.16
N VAL A 42 -3.22 5.31 -2.95
CA VAL A 42 -3.52 4.65 -1.67
C VAL A 42 -4.23 5.67 -0.78
N GLN A 43 -5.37 5.29 -0.21
CA GLN A 43 -6.05 6.14 0.77
C GLN A 43 -5.32 6.08 2.12
N LYS A 44 -5.39 7.17 2.90
CA LYS A 44 -4.72 7.23 4.22
C LYS A 44 -5.23 6.14 5.17
N GLU A 45 -6.49 5.78 5.05
CA GLU A 45 -7.14 4.70 5.80
C GLU A 45 -6.56 3.32 5.42
N GLN A 46 -6.28 3.12 4.13
CA GLN A 46 -5.63 1.90 3.64
C GLN A 46 -4.17 1.84 4.12
N TYR A 47 -3.45 2.96 4.06
CA TYR A 47 -2.09 3.06 4.61
C TYR A 47 -2.08 2.65 6.08
N LYS A 48 -2.94 3.26 6.91
CA LYS A 48 -3.04 2.95 8.34
C LYS A 48 -3.40 1.49 8.60
N TYR A 49 -4.30 0.92 7.81
CA TYR A 49 -4.66 -0.49 7.94
C TYR A 49 -3.48 -1.44 7.63
N ILE A 50 -2.70 -1.11 6.60
CA ILE A 50 -1.57 -1.91 6.11
C ILE A 50 -0.36 -1.78 7.04
N THR A 51 0.04 -0.56 7.40
CA THR A 51 1.25 -0.30 8.18
C THR A 51 1.03 -0.32 9.68
N GLY A 52 -0.20 -0.07 10.14
CA GLY A 52 -0.53 0.16 11.55
C GLY A 52 -0.22 1.57 12.04
N GLU A 53 0.26 2.47 11.17
CA GLU A 53 0.65 3.84 11.53
C GLU A 53 -0.24 4.88 10.85
N ASP A 54 -0.45 6.00 11.52
CA ASP A 54 -1.06 7.18 10.88
C ASP A 54 -0.13 7.75 9.79
N TYR A 55 -0.74 8.28 8.72
CA TYR A 55 -0.05 8.85 7.54
C TYR A 55 0.02 10.38 7.60
#